data_AF-A0A7R8CG40-F1
#
_entry.id   AF-A0A7R8CG40-F1
#
_cell.length_a   1.000
_cell.length_b   1.000
_cell.length_c   1.000
_cell.angle_alpha   90.00
_cell.angle_beta   90.00
_cell.angle_gamma   90.00
#
_symmetry.space_group_name_H-M   'P 1'
#
loop_
_entity.id
_entity.type
_entity.pdbx_description
1 polymer ?
#
loop_
_entity_poly.entity_id
_entity_poly.type
_entity_poly.pdbx_seq_one_letter_code
_entity_poly.pdbx_strand_id
1 'polypeptide(L)'
;MHILCTSHDLCLTVTGEYLSPGDCKNGLCNYSPVTRSPCQCDLQFVRCLRSAKTKVANALGRLFFNIAGLTCYKYEHPVKRCTEFARPQITRFPPWLLSAMHINPSPKRPRCKRYELDKSKPKIWQFFETFYEENNARSEEPRSSQLPLLQKFFLDIFMSLIDPIR
;
A
#
# COMPACT_ATOMS: atom_id res chain seq x y z
N MET A 1 5.88 6.74 17.30
CA MET A 1 6.23 6.31 15.94
C MET A 1 7.35 7.23 15.47
N HIS A 2 8.60 6.91 15.81
CA HIS A 2 9.74 7.74 15.36
C HIS A 2 9.80 7.74 13.82
N ILE A 3 10.15 8.90 13.24
CA ILE A 3 10.98 9.23 12.06
C ILE A 3 11.38 8.12 11.04
N LEU A 4 11.37 6.83 11.38
CA LEU A 4 11.86 5.72 10.56
C LEU A 4 11.05 5.42 9.29
N CYS A 5 9.73 5.71 9.24
CA CYS A 5 8.94 5.47 8.01
C CYS A 5 8.67 6.75 7.19
N THR A 6 9.27 7.88 7.58
CA THR A 6 9.30 9.12 6.77
C THR A 6 10.00 8.89 5.43
N SER A 7 10.73 7.77 5.27
CA SER A 7 11.35 7.36 4.02
C SER A 7 10.36 7.08 2.88
N HIS A 8 9.10 6.75 3.18
CA HIS A 8 8.09 6.59 2.12
C HIS A 8 7.81 7.93 1.44
N ASP A 9 7.51 8.96 2.23
CA ASP A 9 7.25 10.31 1.73
C ASP A 9 8.54 10.92 1.15
N LEU A 10 9.69 10.61 1.75
CA LEU A 10 11.00 10.96 1.21
C LEU A 10 11.26 10.29 -0.14
N CYS A 11 10.86 9.03 -0.34
CA CYS A 11 11.04 8.34 -1.61
C CYS A 11 10.28 9.05 -2.72
N LEU A 12 9.04 9.49 -2.45
CA LEU A 12 8.22 10.22 -3.43
C LEU A 12 8.77 11.64 -3.69
N THR A 13 9.20 12.34 -2.63
CA THR A 13 9.69 13.72 -2.73
C THR A 13 11.12 13.83 -3.30
N VAL A 14 12.02 12.90 -2.96
CA VAL A 14 13.42 12.89 -3.44
C VAL A 14 13.51 12.39 -4.87
N THR A 15 12.75 11.35 -5.23
CA THR A 15 12.79 10.84 -6.60
C THR A 15 11.93 11.68 -7.54
N GLY A 16 10.87 12.32 -7.02
CA GLY A 16 9.82 12.94 -7.87
C GLY A 16 9.08 11.89 -8.72
N GLU A 17 9.33 10.61 -8.48
CA GLU A 17 8.77 9.51 -9.23
C GLU A 17 7.53 9.01 -8.48
N TYR A 18 6.39 9.60 -8.80
CA TYR A 18 5.07 9.10 -8.44
C TYR A 18 4.07 9.43 -9.55
N LEU A 19 2.90 8.77 -9.50
CA LEU A 19 1.76 9.06 -10.37
C LEU A 19 0.60 9.53 -9.50
N SER A 20 0.28 10.82 -9.57
CA SER A 20 -0.89 11.40 -8.91
C SER A 20 -2.18 10.86 -9.55
N PRO A 21 -3.35 10.99 -8.89
CA PRO A 21 -4.63 10.70 -9.53
C PRO A 21 -4.78 11.45 -10.86
N GLY A 22 -5.04 10.72 -11.95
CA GLY A 22 -5.17 11.28 -13.30
C GLY A 22 -3.85 11.43 -14.08
N ASP A 23 -2.68 11.31 -13.44
CA ASP A 23 -1.40 11.43 -14.13
C ASP A 23 -1.15 10.28 -15.10
N CYS A 24 -0.57 10.60 -16.25
CA CYS A 24 -0.05 9.64 -17.22
C CYS A 24 1.44 9.89 -17.45
N LYS A 25 2.29 8.88 -17.23
CA LYS A 25 3.73 8.94 -17.57
C LYS A 25 4.15 7.64 -18.24
N ASN A 26 4.97 7.74 -19.29
CA ASN A 26 5.53 6.58 -20.01
C ASN A 26 4.49 5.55 -20.49
N GLY A 27 3.31 6.03 -20.91
CA GLY A 27 2.21 5.18 -21.37
C GLY A 27 1.43 4.47 -20.26
N LEU A 28 1.71 4.77 -18.99
CA LEU A 28 0.99 4.26 -17.82
C LEU A 28 0.19 5.40 -17.17
N CYS A 29 -1.13 5.22 -17.01
CA CYS A 29 -2.03 6.21 -16.42
C CYS A 29 -2.59 5.72 -15.08
N ASN A 30 -2.62 6.60 -14.09
CA ASN A 30 -3.21 6.33 -12.79
C ASN A 30 -4.68 6.78 -12.74
N TYR A 31 -5.60 5.85 -13.03
CA TYR A 31 -7.05 6.08 -12.90
C TYR A 31 -7.57 5.91 -11.46
N SER A 32 -6.69 5.62 -10.50
CA SER A 32 -7.05 5.46 -9.10
C SER A 32 -7.25 6.82 -8.42
N PRO A 33 -8.12 6.95 -7.42
CA PRO A 33 -8.26 8.18 -6.63
C PRO A 33 -7.10 8.43 -5.67
N VAL A 34 -6.07 7.59 -5.69
CA VAL A 34 -4.91 7.65 -4.79
C VAL A 34 -3.62 7.65 -5.59
N THR A 35 -2.61 8.32 -5.07
CA THR A 35 -1.26 8.36 -5.65
C THR A 35 -0.67 6.96 -5.73
N ARG A 36 0.01 6.66 -6.83
CA ARG A 36 0.77 5.42 -7.03
C ARG A 36 2.25 5.72 -6.93
N SER A 37 2.95 4.91 -6.15
CA SER A 37 4.38 4.96 -5.92
C SER A 37 5.14 3.93 -6.78
N PRO A 38 6.46 4.10 -6.99
CA PRO A 38 7.32 3.06 -7.49
C PRO A 38 7.34 1.87 -6.53
N CYS A 39 7.34 0.65 -7.05
CA CYS A 39 7.34 -0.56 -6.20
C CYS A 39 8.53 -0.63 -5.25
N GLN A 40 9.65 0.00 -5.59
CA GLN A 40 10.80 0.09 -4.69
C GLN A 40 10.50 0.91 -3.43
N CYS A 41 9.74 2.02 -3.54
CA CYS A 41 9.33 2.83 -2.39
C CYS A 41 8.41 2.04 -1.46
N ASP A 42 7.41 1.37 -2.04
CA ASP A 42 6.48 0.50 -1.31
C ASP A 42 7.20 -0.62 -0.55
N LEU A 43 8.16 -1.28 -1.19
CA LEU A 43 8.96 -2.34 -0.56
C LEU A 43 9.81 -1.81 0.60
N GLN A 44 10.36 -0.60 0.48
CA GLN A 44 11.08 0.04 1.58
C GLN A 44 10.14 0.36 2.75
N PHE A 45 8.93 0.84 2.45
CA PHE A 45 7.94 1.12 3.49
C PHE A 45 7.51 -0.17 4.22
N VAL A 46 7.24 -1.25 3.49
CA VAL A 46 6.98 -2.58 4.07
C VAL A 46 8.10 -3.01 5.00
N ARG A 47 9.37 -2.86 4.59
CA ARG A 47 10.53 -3.20 5.43
C ARG A 47 10.57 -2.35 6.70
N CYS A 48 10.33 -1.04 6.60
CA CYS A 48 10.26 -0.15 7.75
C CYS A 48 9.19 -0.60 8.77
N LEU A 49 7.97 -0.84 8.28
CA LEU A 49 6.85 -1.28 9.10
C LEU A 49 7.17 -2.62 9.79
N ARG A 50 7.81 -3.57 9.09
CA ARG A 50 8.24 -4.86 9.67
C ARG A 50 9.35 -4.69 10.70
N SER A 51 10.29 -3.77 10.50
CA SER A 51 11.38 -3.53 11.45
C SER A 51 10.93 -2.83 12.72
N ALA A 52 9.86 -2.03 12.64
CA ALA A 52 9.33 -1.32 13.81
C ALA A 52 8.75 -2.27 14.88
N LYS A 53 8.23 -3.44 14.47
CA LYS A 53 7.69 -4.48 15.38
C LYS A 53 6.63 -3.97 16.38
N THR A 54 5.86 -2.94 16.02
CA THR A 54 4.77 -2.39 16.86
C THR A 54 3.40 -2.77 16.33
N LYS A 55 2.38 -2.81 17.20
CA LYS A 55 1.00 -3.05 16.78
C LYS A 55 0.50 -2.01 15.79
N VAL A 56 0.92 -0.75 15.95
CA VAL A 56 0.55 0.36 15.07
C VAL A 56 1.17 0.17 13.68
N ALA A 57 2.46 -0.18 13.59
CA ALA A 57 3.11 -0.45 12.31
C ALA A 57 2.47 -1.65 11.58
N ASN A 58 2.16 -2.71 12.31
CA ASN A 58 1.46 -3.86 11.74
C ASN A 58 0.05 -3.49 11.24
N ALA A 59 -0.69 -2.66 12.00
CA ALA A 59 -2.00 -2.18 11.59
C ALA A 59 -1.95 -1.32 10.31
N LEU A 60 -0.96 -0.41 10.21
CA LEU A 60 -0.73 0.39 9.01
C LEU A 60 -0.38 -0.49 7.80
N GLY A 61 0.53 -1.44 7.97
CA GLY A 61 0.93 -2.36 6.89
C GLY A 61 -0.25 -3.19 6.37
N ARG A 62 -1.08 -3.72 7.27
CA ARG A 62 -2.32 -4.40 6.88
C ARG A 62 -3.29 -3.47 6.18
N LEU A 63 -3.49 -2.25 6.68
CA LEU A 63 -4.43 -1.33 6.04
C LEU A 63 -4.02 -1.01 4.61
N PHE A 64 -2.79 -0.52 4.40
CA PHE A 64 -2.36 -0.05 3.07
C PHE A 64 -2.25 -1.19 2.06
N PHE A 65 -1.55 -2.27 2.41
CA PHE A 65 -1.16 -3.30 1.44
C PHE A 65 -2.13 -4.48 1.38
N ASN A 66 -2.87 -4.74 2.46
CA ASN A 66 -3.72 -5.92 2.54
C ASN A 66 -5.22 -5.59 2.38
N ILE A 67 -5.69 -4.50 2.98
CA ILE A 67 -7.11 -4.08 2.95
C ILE A 67 -7.38 -3.11 1.80
N ALA A 68 -6.68 -1.98 1.74
CA ALA A 68 -6.82 -1.00 0.66
C ALA A 68 -6.29 -1.54 -0.66
N GLY A 69 -5.30 -2.44 -0.60
CA GLY A 69 -4.72 -3.09 -1.78
C GLY A 69 -4.05 -2.07 -2.70
N LEU A 70 -3.28 -1.14 -2.11
CA LEU A 70 -2.51 -0.18 -2.89
C LEU A 70 -1.56 -0.94 -3.82
N THR A 71 -1.56 -0.51 -5.07
CA THR A 71 -0.68 -1.05 -6.11
C THR A 71 0.42 -0.03 -6.37
N CYS A 72 1.58 -0.54 -6.77
CA CYS A 72 2.75 0.24 -7.15
C CYS A 72 3.01 0.08 -8.64
N TYR A 73 3.95 0.83 -9.21
CA TYR A 73 4.40 0.64 -10.59
C TYR A 73 5.89 0.36 -10.70
N LYS A 74 6.30 -0.38 -11.73
CA LYS A 74 7.71 -0.60 -12.08
C LYS A 74 7.87 -0.96 -13.56
N TYR A 75 9.09 -0.79 -14.07
CA TYR A 75 9.47 -1.15 -15.43
C TYR A 75 9.86 -2.64 -15.51
N GLU A 76 8.99 -3.45 -16.11
CA GLU A 76 9.12 -4.91 -16.08
C GLU A 76 8.57 -5.56 -17.36
N HIS A 77 8.98 -6.80 -17.64
CA HIS A 77 8.42 -7.58 -18.74
C HIS A 77 6.89 -7.69 -18.63
N PRO A 78 6.15 -7.76 -19.75
CA PRO A 78 4.70 -7.86 -19.73
C PRO A 78 4.19 -9.03 -18.88
N VAL A 79 3.19 -8.78 -18.05
CA VAL A 79 2.54 -9.86 -17.29
C VAL A 79 1.83 -10.79 -18.26
N LYS A 80 2.19 -12.08 -18.24
CA LYS A 80 1.52 -13.13 -19.01
C LYS A 80 0.32 -13.68 -18.27
N ARG A 81 0.48 -14.02 -16.98
CA ARG A 81 -0.61 -14.46 -16.10
C ARG A 81 -0.24 -14.34 -14.63
N CYS A 82 -1.26 -14.41 -13.77
CA CYS A 82 -1.06 -14.64 -12.35
C CYS A 82 -0.80 -16.12 -12.08
N THR A 83 0.18 -16.40 -11.21
CA THR A 83 0.56 -17.75 -10.78
C THR A 83 0.17 -18.05 -9.34
N GLU A 84 -0.03 -17.00 -8.53
CA GLU A 84 -0.40 -17.13 -7.11
C GLU A 84 -1.34 -15.98 -6.74
N PHE A 85 -2.54 -16.31 -6.28
CA PHE A 85 -3.54 -15.32 -5.87
C PHE A 85 -3.51 -15.10 -4.35
N ALA A 86 -3.68 -13.84 -3.93
CA ALA A 86 -3.82 -13.50 -2.52
C ALA A 86 -5.20 -13.90 -2.01
N ARG A 87 -5.25 -14.38 -0.75
CA ARG A 87 -6.52 -14.67 -0.08
C ARG A 87 -7.25 -13.35 0.24
N PRO A 88 -8.59 -13.29 0.09
CA PRO A 88 -9.37 -12.16 0.55
C PRO A 88 -9.14 -11.94 2.06
N GLN A 89 -8.90 -10.68 2.44
CA GLN A 89 -8.71 -10.31 3.83
C GLN A 89 -10.06 -9.86 4.41
N ILE A 90 -10.49 -10.51 5.49
CA ILE A 90 -11.73 -10.12 6.18
C ILE A 90 -11.41 -8.91 7.06
N THR A 91 -11.94 -7.75 6.67
CA THR A 91 -11.88 -6.53 7.47
C THR A 91 -13.08 -6.43 8.40
N ARG A 92 -12.87 -5.91 9.61
CA ARG A 92 -13.96 -5.60 10.57
C ARG A 92 -14.44 -4.15 10.47
N PHE A 93 -13.90 -3.36 9.53
CA PHE A 93 -14.37 -2.00 9.32
C PHE A 93 -15.81 -2.01 8.79
N PRO A 94 -16.67 -1.10 9.28
CA PRO A 94 -18.05 -1.02 8.81
C PRO A 94 -18.08 -0.60 7.33
N PRO A 95 -19.10 -1.02 6.55
CA PRO A 95 -19.18 -0.74 5.11
C PRO A 95 -19.09 0.74 4.75
N TRP A 96 -19.70 1.63 5.54
CA TRP A 96 -19.64 3.08 5.31
C TRP A 96 -18.22 3.63 5.40
N LEU A 97 -17.41 3.11 6.32
CA LEU A 97 -16.02 3.55 6.50
C LEU A 97 -15.18 3.09 5.30
N LEU A 98 -15.36 1.84 4.87
CA LEU A 98 -14.68 1.33 3.68
C LEU A 98 -15.04 2.13 2.43
N SER A 99 -16.32 2.50 2.28
CA SER A 99 -16.79 3.36 1.20
C SER A 99 -16.15 4.74 1.25
N ALA A 100 -16.07 5.38 2.42
CA ALA A 100 -15.44 6.68 2.60
C ALA A 100 -13.94 6.66 2.28
N MET A 101 -13.28 5.52 2.52
CA MET A 101 -11.87 5.29 2.22
C MET A 101 -11.62 4.84 0.76
N HIS A 102 -12.66 4.79 -0.08
CA HIS A 102 -12.61 4.22 -1.44
C HIS A 102 -12.05 2.78 -1.50
N ILE A 103 -12.25 2.01 -0.44
CA ILE A 103 -11.82 0.61 -0.36
C ILE A 103 -12.96 -0.28 -0.83
N ASN A 104 -12.68 -1.14 -1.82
CA ASN A 104 -13.60 -2.19 -2.22
C ASN A 104 -13.35 -3.47 -1.39
N PRO A 105 -14.22 -3.83 -0.44
CA PRO A 105 -14.05 -5.05 0.37
C PRO A 105 -14.19 -6.36 -0.41
N SER A 106 -14.71 -6.32 -1.64
CA SER A 106 -14.96 -7.50 -2.47
C SER A 106 -14.56 -7.20 -3.92
N PRO A 107 -13.25 -7.14 -4.20
CA PRO A 107 -12.78 -6.89 -5.55
C PRO A 107 -13.20 -8.03 -6.48
N LYS A 108 -13.81 -7.70 -7.63
CA LYS A 108 -14.27 -8.69 -8.64
C LYS A 108 -13.14 -9.58 -9.16
N ARG A 109 -11.89 -9.11 -9.07
CA ARG A 109 -10.69 -9.85 -9.46
C ARG A 109 -9.82 -10.11 -8.23
N PRO A 110 -9.40 -11.36 -7.99
CA PRO A 110 -8.46 -11.64 -6.92
C PRO A 110 -7.12 -10.94 -7.17
N ARG A 111 -6.52 -10.43 -6.10
CA ARG A 111 -5.22 -9.76 -6.16
C ARG A 111 -4.11 -10.79 -6.41
N CYS A 112 -3.11 -10.43 -7.19
CA CYS A 112 -2.07 -11.36 -7.62
C CYS A 112 -0.78 -11.18 -6.82
N LYS A 113 -0.34 -12.24 -6.12
CA LYS A 113 0.89 -12.24 -5.33
C LYS A 113 2.13 -12.54 -6.17
N ARG A 114 2.00 -13.35 -7.22
CA ARG A 114 3.11 -13.75 -8.09
C ARG A 114 2.70 -13.80 -9.56
N TYR A 115 3.51 -13.20 -10.41
CA TYR A 115 3.27 -13.10 -11.84
C TYR A 115 4.24 -13.97 -12.64
N GLU A 116 3.73 -14.61 -13.70
CA GLU A 116 4.55 -15.10 -14.80
C GLU A 116 4.72 -13.97 -15.81
N LEU A 117 5.95 -13.68 -16.19
CA LEU A 117 6.30 -12.57 -17.08
C LEU A 117 6.74 -13.10 -18.46
N ASP A 118 6.36 -12.38 -19.50
CA ASP A 118 6.74 -12.67 -20.88
C ASP A 118 8.12 -12.06 -21.20
N LYS A 119 9.17 -12.82 -20.89
CA LYS A 119 10.56 -12.38 -21.04
C LYS A 119 11.01 -12.18 -22.50
N SER A 120 10.26 -12.68 -23.48
CA SER A 120 10.61 -12.47 -24.89
C SER A 120 10.22 -11.08 -25.40
N LYS A 121 9.42 -10.32 -24.64
CA LYS A 121 8.98 -8.97 -24.99
C LYS A 121 9.77 -7.91 -24.22
N PRO A 122 9.97 -6.71 -24.79
CA PRO A 122 10.60 -5.62 -24.07
C PRO A 122 9.79 -5.23 -22.84
N LYS A 123 10.48 -4.67 -21.84
CA LYS A 123 9.85 -4.19 -20.61
C LYS A 123 8.94 -3.00 -20.88
N ILE A 124 7.88 -2.89 -20.08
CA ILE A 124 6.92 -1.79 -20.09
C ILE A 124 6.58 -1.39 -18.65
N TRP A 125 6.12 -0.16 -18.46
CA TRP A 125 5.62 0.30 -17.17
C TRP A 125 4.27 -0.33 -16.87
N GLN A 126 4.15 -1.01 -15.74
CA GLN A 126 2.94 -1.73 -15.34
C GLN A 126 2.71 -1.60 -13.83
N PHE A 127 1.45 -1.79 -13.41
CA PHE A 127 1.09 -1.85 -12.00
C PHE A 127 1.26 -3.27 -11.43
N PHE A 128 1.68 -3.34 -10.17
CA PHE A 128 1.85 -4.57 -9.40
C PHE A 128 1.26 -4.42 -8.01
N GLU A 129 0.84 -5.54 -7.44
CA GLU A 129 0.34 -5.60 -6.07
C GLU A 129 1.50 -5.65 -5.06
N THR A 130 1.39 -4.88 -3.99
CA THR A 130 2.27 -4.96 -2.82
C THR A 130 1.51 -5.62 -1.66
N PHE A 131 2.20 -6.46 -0.87
CA PHE A 131 1.62 -7.16 0.27
C PHE A 131 2.43 -6.94 1.55
N TYR A 132 1.74 -6.98 2.69
CA TYR A 132 2.36 -6.89 4.00
C TYR A 132 2.18 -8.21 4.77
N GLU A 133 3.29 -8.75 5.27
CA GLU A 133 3.30 -9.94 6.13
C GLU A 133 3.92 -9.58 7.48
N GLU A 134 3.20 -9.87 8.55
CA GLU A 134 3.67 -9.66 9.92
C GLU A 134 4.72 -10.70 10.29
N ASN A 135 5.71 -10.28 11.06
CA ASN A 135 6.63 -11.22 11.69
C ASN A 135 5.94 -11.85 12.91
N ASN A 136 5.81 -13.18 12.96
CA ASN A 136 5.20 -13.95 14.07
C ASN A 136 5.96 -13.87 15.42
N ALA A 137 6.97 -13.00 15.55
CA ALA A 137 7.61 -12.77 16.83
C ALA A 137 6.61 -12.04 17.74
N ARG A 138 6.20 -12.68 18.85
CA ARG A 138 5.33 -12.06 19.87
C ARG A 138 5.87 -10.66 20.18
N SER A 139 5.10 -9.65 19.80
CA SER A 139 5.32 -8.28 20.24
C SER A 139 5.00 -8.23 21.73
N GLU A 140 6.02 -8.31 22.59
CA GLU A 140 5.91 -7.84 23.96
C GLU A 140 5.82 -6.31 23.91
N GLU A 141 4.63 -5.77 24.18
CA GLU A 141 4.43 -4.32 24.30
C GLU A 141 3.55 -4.07 25.53
N PRO A 142 3.95 -3.15 26.45
CA PRO A 142 3.19 -2.86 27.66
C PRO A 142 1.86 -2.18 27.32
N ARG A 143 0.85 -2.47 28.15
CA ARG A 143 -0.54 -2.00 28.01
C ARG A 143 -0.59 -0.48 28.11
N SER A 144 -0.58 0.24 26.98
CA SER A 144 -0.83 1.69 26.95
C SER A 144 -2.29 1.99 26.63
N SER A 145 -2.93 2.69 27.55
CA SER A 145 -4.34 3.07 27.65
C SER A 145 -4.69 4.31 26.80
N GLN A 146 -4.39 4.31 25.50
CA GLN A 146 -4.68 5.45 24.60
C GLN A 146 -5.34 5.02 23.29
N LEU A 147 -6.43 4.24 23.37
CA LEU A 147 -7.19 3.81 22.20
C LEU A 147 -7.96 4.96 21.46
N PRO A 148 -8.51 6.01 22.12
CA PRO A 148 -9.30 7.01 21.41
C PRO A 148 -8.47 8.11 20.70
N LEU A 149 -7.25 8.40 21.17
CA LEU A 149 -6.37 9.40 20.52
C LEU A 149 -5.76 8.86 19.21
N LEU A 150 -5.48 7.54 19.19
CA LEU A 150 -4.94 6.82 18.03
C LEU A 150 -5.96 6.74 16.88
N GLN A 151 -7.26 6.58 17.16
CA GLN A 151 -8.29 6.61 16.12
C GLN A 151 -8.36 7.97 15.43
N LYS A 152 -8.25 9.06 16.19
CA LYS A 152 -8.27 10.42 15.67
C LYS A 152 -7.02 10.73 14.84
N PHE A 153 -5.83 10.40 15.36
CA PHE A 153 -4.56 10.58 14.64
C PHE A 153 -4.47 9.76 13.35
N PHE A 154 -5.04 8.56 13.34
CA PHE A 154 -5.09 7.70 12.16
C PHE A 154 -6.04 8.22 11.09
N LEU A 155 -7.20 8.77 11.49
CA LEU A 155 -8.09 9.50 10.58
C LEU A 155 -7.43 10.77 10.06
N ASP A 156 -6.73 11.54 10.90
CA ASP A 156 -6.10 12.80 10.52
C ASP A 156 -4.95 12.57 9.51
N ILE A 157 -4.07 11.58 9.73
CA ILE A 157 -3.02 11.21 8.77
C ILE A 157 -3.63 10.68 7.46
N PHE A 158 -4.63 9.81 7.56
CA PHE A 158 -5.24 9.20 6.39
C PHE A 158 -6.00 10.23 5.53
N MET A 159 -6.70 11.19 6.14
CA MET A 159 -7.33 12.30 5.42
C MET A 159 -6.28 13.21 4.76
N SER A 160 -5.13 13.47 5.42
CA SER A 160 -4.04 14.24 4.82
C SER A 160 -3.32 13.56 3.65
N LEU A 161 -3.43 12.23 3.52
CA LEU A 161 -2.89 11.45 2.39
C LEU A 161 -3.90 11.31 1.23
N ILE A 162 -5.16 11.70 1.45
CA ILE A 162 -6.25 11.67 0.47
C ILE A 162 -6.57 13.07 -0.06
N ASP A 163 -6.19 14.14 0.66
CA ASP A 163 -6.32 15.50 0.16
C ASP A 163 -5.39 15.73 -1.06
N PRO A 164 -5.95 16.01 -2.25
CA PRO A 164 -5.15 16.21 -3.46
C PRO A 164 -4.58 17.64 -3.58
N ILE A 165 -4.70 18.47 -2.54
CA ILE A 165 -4.33 19.89 -2.61
C ILE A 165 -3.69 20.35 -1.29
N ARG A 166 -2.37 20.50 -1.31
CA ARG A 166 -1.73 21.75 -0.91
C ARG A 166 -0.63 22.09 -1.91
#